data_AF-A0A7Y8M2A0-F1
#
_entry.id   AF-A0A7Y8M2A0-F1
#
_cell.length_a   1.000
_cell.length_b   1.000
_cell.length_c   1.000
_cell.angle_alpha   90.00
_cell.angle_beta   90.00
_cell.angle_gamma   90.00
#
_symmetry.space_group_name_H-M   'P 1'
#
loop_
_entity.id
_entity.type
_entity.pdbx_description
1 polymer ?
#
loop_
_entity_poly.entity_id
_entity_poly.type
_entity_poly.pdbx_seq_one_letter_code
_entity_poly.pdbx_strand_id
1 'polypeptide(L)'
;MNVGGIELIKIRENLWEIPASGQMKVPGRIYISKDMIEKGLKDDEALKQVVNVAHLPGIEKYSLAMPDIHWGYGFPIGGVAATNLDEGVISPGGVGYDINCGVRLATTNLEYEKIKARVSELIAKLFNAVPTGVGASGAIKKLSTTDLKKVLTKGSVWALENDLGSSSDVDFTEESGTLKNADAEVVSKRAFERGADQVGTLGSGNHFLEVDVVEEIYDVKVADVFGLFKGQIVIQIHTGSRGLGYQVCDDYLKILLQASNKYGFRLPDKQLACAPIKSQEGQDYLAAMQAAANFAWNNRQVIMHLAKEVFKET
;
A
#
# COMPACT_ATOMS: atom_id res chain seq x y z
N MET A 1 -17.75 -26.22 -1.69
CA MET A 1 -18.75 -25.43 -2.45
C MET A 1 -18.11 -25.00 -3.77
N ASN A 2 -18.90 -24.77 -4.81
CA ASN A 2 -18.36 -24.28 -6.10
C ASN A 2 -18.78 -22.82 -6.30
N VAL A 3 -17.82 -21.97 -6.67
CA VAL A 3 -18.03 -20.53 -6.93
C VAL A 3 -17.32 -20.19 -8.22
N GLY A 4 -18.06 -19.73 -9.24
CA GLY A 4 -17.47 -19.38 -10.54
C GLY A 4 -16.72 -20.53 -11.21
N GLY A 5 -17.10 -21.79 -10.96
CA GLY A 5 -16.39 -22.97 -11.47
C GLY A 5 -15.20 -23.41 -10.62
N ILE A 6 -14.84 -22.66 -9.57
CA ILE A 6 -13.72 -22.96 -8.66
C ILE A 6 -14.25 -23.72 -7.44
N GLU A 7 -13.62 -24.85 -7.13
CA GLU A 7 -13.93 -25.64 -5.94
C GLU A 7 -13.28 -25.03 -4.69
N LEU A 8 -14.10 -24.82 -3.66
CA LEU A 8 -13.70 -24.39 -2.33
C LEU A 8 -13.98 -25.49 -1.30
N ILE A 9 -12.92 -26.03 -0.70
CA ILE A 9 -12.99 -26.99 0.41
C ILE A 9 -12.92 -26.23 1.73
N LYS A 10 -13.91 -26.41 2.60
CA LYS A 10 -13.90 -25.79 3.93
C LYS A 10 -12.87 -26.49 4.81
N ILE A 11 -11.87 -25.77 5.29
CA ILE A 11 -10.87 -26.28 6.24
C ILE A 11 -11.37 -26.09 7.67
N ARG A 12 -11.85 -24.89 7.99
CA ARG A 12 -12.52 -24.55 9.26
C ARG A 12 -13.43 -23.34 9.06
N GLU A 13 -14.03 -22.84 10.13
CA GLU A 13 -14.79 -21.59 10.06
C GLU A 13 -13.94 -20.44 9.50
N ASN A 14 -14.53 -19.70 8.57
CA ASN A 14 -13.91 -18.59 7.83
C ASN A 14 -12.60 -18.94 7.10
N LEU A 15 -12.36 -20.22 6.80
CA LEU A 15 -11.15 -20.66 6.10
C LEU A 15 -11.43 -21.74 5.05
N TRP A 16 -11.06 -21.43 3.82
CA TRP A 16 -11.33 -22.25 2.64
C TRP A 16 -10.05 -22.49 1.86
N GLU A 17 -9.98 -23.66 1.21
CA GLU A 17 -8.88 -24.04 0.33
C GLU A 17 -9.39 -24.22 -1.10
N ILE A 18 -8.62 -23.70 -2.06
CA ILE A 18 -8.73 -24.07 -3.47
C ILE A 18 -7.70 -25.17 -3.72
N PRO A 19 -8.12 -26.43 -3.98
CA PRO A 19 -7.18 -27.51 -4.26
C PRO A 19 -6.27 -27.16 -5.44
N ALA A 20 -4.99 -27.52 -5.32
CA ALA A 20 -4.05 -27.37 -6.43
C ALA A 20 -4.52 -28.19 -7.63
N SER A 21 -4.59 -27.56 -8.79
CA SER A 21 -5.00 -28.20 -10.05
C SER A 21 -4.22 -27.61 -11.23
N GLY A 22 -4.17 -28.35 -12.35
CA GLY A 22 -3.47 -27.91 -13.55
C GLY A 22 -1.97 -27.69 -13.32
N GLN A 23 -1.50 -26.46 -13.51
CA GLN A 23 -0.09 -26.06 -13.36
C GLN A 23 0.19 -25.26 -12.07
N MET A 24 -0.80 -25.20 -11.16
CA MET A 24 -0.59 -24.62 -9.83
C MET A 24 0.57 -25.33 -9.12
N LYS A 25 1.47 -24.55 -8.52
CA LYS A 25 2.59 -25.04 -7.72
C LYS A 25 2.17 -25.30 -6.28
N VAL A 26 1.18 -24.56 -5.80
CA VAL A 26 0.62 -24.64 -4.44
C VAL A 26 -0.91 -24.50 -4.48
N PRO A 27 -1.65 -24.97 -3.47
CA PRO A 27 -3.08 -24.68 -3.34
C PRO A 27 -3.34 -23.19 -3.02
N GLY A 28 -4.59 -22.75 -3.20
CA GLY A 28 -5.05 -21.43 -2.75
C GLY A 28 -5.65 -21.49 -1.35
N ARG A 29 -5.52 -20.42 -0.55
CA ARG A 29 -6.05 -20.34 0.82
C ARG A 29 -6.76 -19.01 1.07
N ILE A 30 -8.03 -19.06 1.42
CA ILE A 30 -8.89 -17.88 1.49
C ILE A 30 -9.51 -17.76 2.89
N TYR A 31 -9.30 -16.62 3.53
CA TYR A 31 -9.90 -16.28 4.81
C TYR A 31 -11.15 -15.46 4.56
N ILE A 32 -12.33 -16.06 4.62
CA ILE A 32 -13.57 -15.35 4.33
C ILE A 32 -14.77 -16.11 4.89
N SER A 33 -15.78 -15.39 5.37
CA SER A 33 -17.00 -16.03 5.86
C SER A 33 -17.83 -16.62 4.72
N LYS A 34 -18.64 -17.63 5.03
CA LYS A 34 -19.55 -18.24 4.04
C LYS A 34 -20.49 -17.21 3.43
N ASP A 35 -21.02 -16.32 4.27
CA ASP A 35 -21.96 -15.27 3.87
C ASP A 35 -21.32 -14.27 2.89
N MET A 36 -20.08 -13.87 3.14
CA MET A 36 -19.32 -12.98 2.25
C MET A 36 -18.99 -13.65 0.91
N ILE A 37 -18.69 -14.96 0.89
CA ILE A 37 -18.54 -15.69 -0.38
C ILE A 37 -19.84 -15.65 -1.18
N GLU A 38 -20.96 -15.98 -0.53
CA GLU A 38 -22.26 -16.11 -1.20
C GLU A 38 -22.80 -14.79 -1.74
N LYS A 39 -22.42 -13.66 -1.12
CA LYS A 39 -22.84 -12.30 -1.49
C LYS A 39 -21.86 -11.56 -2.40
N GLY A 40 -20.56 -11.76 -2.22
CA GLY A 40 -19.53 -10.92 -2.83
C GLY A 40 -18.71 -11.58 -3.94
N LEU A 41 -18.56 -12.90 -3.95
CA LEU A 41 -17.60 -13.58 -4.84
C LEU A 41 -18.23 -14.39 -5.97
N LYS A 42 -19.57 -14.42 -6.09
CA LYS A 42 -20.23 -15.18 -7.16
C LYS A 42 -20.00 -14.59 -8.55
N ASP A 43 -19.94 -13.25 -8.62
CA ASP A 43 -19.79 -12.49 -9.87
C ASP A 43 -18.40 -11.81 -9.98
N ASP A 44 -17.47 -12.14 -9.07
CA ASP A 44 -16.12 -11.59 -9.01
C ASP A 44 -15.09 -12.64 -9.45
N GLU A 45 -14.18 -12.27 -10.35
CA GLU A 45 -13.10 -13.12 -10.87
C GLU A 45 -11.88 -13.20 -9.92
N ALA A 46 -11.93 -12.60 -8.73
CA ALA A 46 -10.81 -12.59 -7.79
C ALA A 46 -10.34 -13.99 -7.37
N LEU A 47 -11.26 -14.96 -7.26
CA LEU A 47 -10.90 -16.35 -6.97
C LEU A 47 -10.01 -16.96 -8.07
N LYS A 48 -10.24 -16.57 -9.33
CA LYS A 48 -9.39 -16.97 -10.45
C LYS A 48 -8.00 -16.34 -10.32
N GLN A 49 -7.88 -15.14 -9.80
CA GLN A 49 -6.59 -14.53 -9.52
C GLN A 49 -5.84 -15.26 -8.41
N VAL A 50 -6.52 -15.77 -7.37
CA VAL A 50 -5.91 -16.68 -6.38
C VAL A 50 -5.34 -17.93 -7.04
N VAL A 51 -6.10 -18.55 -7.96
CA VAL A 51 -5.63 -19.69 -8.77
C VAL A 51 -4.43 -19.30 -9.64
N ASN A 52 -4.48 -18.16 -10.29
CA ASN A 52 -3.41 -17.69 -11.17
C ASN A 52 -2.10 -17.46 -10.39
N VAL A 53 -2.17 -16.79 -9.24
CA VAL A 53 -1.01 -16.52 -8.37
C VAL A 53 -0.33 -17.81 -7.91
N ALA A 54 -1.10 -18.87 -7.67
CA ALA A 54 -0.56 -20.20 -7.33
C ALA A 54 0.32 -20.83 -8.43
N HIS A 55 0.39 -20.26 -9.64
CA HIS A 55 1.27 -20.72 -10.71
C HIS A 55 2.68 -20.12 -10.66
N LEU A 56 2.92 -19.10 -9.82
CA LEU A 56 4.18 -18.37 -9.82
C LEU A 56 5.38 -19.26 -9.45
N PRO A 57 6.53 -19.14 -10.14
CA PRO A 57 7.73 -19.88 -9.77
C PRO A 57 8.19 -19.54 -8.35
N GLY A 58 8.55 -20.58 -7.61
CA GLY A 58 9.04 -20.47 -6.23
C GLY A 58 8.01 -19.99 -5.21
N ILE A 59 6.70 -19.96 -5.53
CA ILE A 59 5.67 -19.64 -4.54
C ILE A 59 5.63 -20.70 -3.43
N GLU A 60 5.51 -20.22 -2.19
CA GLU A 60 5.60 -21.03 -0.98
C GLU A 60 4.22 -21.26 -0.36
N LYS A 61 3.96 -22.50 0.05
CA LYS A 61 2.78 -22.97 0.80
C LYS A 61 1.42 -22.77 0.12
N TYR A 62 0.99 -21.52 -0.10
CA TYR A 62 -0.33 -21.16 -0.63
C TYR A 62 -0.31 -19.81 -1.36
N SER A 63 -1.18 -19.64 -2.36
CA SER A 63 -1.65 -18.29 -2.73
C SER A 63 -2.76 -17.87 -1.77
N LEU A 64 -2.55 -16.81 -1.01
CA LEU A 64 -3.44 -16.40 0.07
C LEU A 64 -4.36 -15.26 -0.40
N ALA A 65 -5.58 -15.22 0.13
CA ALA A 65 -6.45 -14.06 0.03
C ALA A 65 -7.19 -13.78 1.34
N MET A 66 -7.31 -12.50 1.65
CA MET A 66 -7.92 -11.95 2.86
C MET A 66 -9.43 -11.76 2.71
N PRO A 67 -10.18 -11.48 3.79
CA PRO A 67 -11.65 -11.40 3.75
C PRO A 67 -12.22 -10.33 2.81
N ASP A 68 -11.43 -9.29 2.53
CA ASP A 68 -11.74 -8.17 1.65
C ASP A 68 -11.32 -8.40 0.18
N ILE A 69 -11.08 -9.65 -0.20
CA ILE A 69 -10.68 -10.04 -1.55
C ILE A 69 -11.64 -9.48 -2.61
N HIS A 70 -11.07 -8.88 -3.66
CA HIS A 70 -11.79 -8.48 -4.87
C HIS A 70 -10.85 -8.38 -6.07
N TRP A 71 -11.43 -8.25 -7.27
CA TRP A 71 -10.68 -8.23 -8.53
C TRP A 71 -9.60 -7.14 -8.56
N GLY A 72 -8.35 -7.55 -8.83
CA GLY A 72 -7.18 -6.68 -8.96
C GLY A 72 -6.49 -6.80 -10.31
N TYR A 73 -5.19 -6.44 -10.38
CA TYR A 73 -4.37 -6.56 -11.58
C TYR A 73 -3.41 -7.74 -11.46
N GLY A 74 -3.72 -8.87 -12.11
CA GLY A 74 -2.97 -10.13 -12.01
C GLY A 74 -3.18 -10.84 -10.67
N PHE A 75 -2.85 -10.18 -9.57
CA PHE A 75 -3.18 -10.60 -8.21
C PHE A 75 -4.54 -10.02 -7.79
N PRO A 76 -5.30 -10.71 -6.91
CA PRO A 76 -6.45 -10.09 -6.30
C PRO A 76 -6.01 -9.04 -5.28
N ILE A 77 -6.79 -7.98 -5.10
CA ILE A 77 -6.63 -7.10 -3.94
C ILE A 77 -6.98 -7.91 -2.70
N GLY A 78 -6.25 -7.68 -1.59
CA GLY A 78 -6.29 -8.56 -0.41
C GLY A 78 -5.52 -9.87 -0.61
N GLY A 79 -4.75 -10.02 -1.70
CA GLY A 79 -3.89 -11.16 -1.95
C GLY A 79 -2.56 -11.11 -1.19
N VAL A 80 -2.05 -12.27 -0.80
CA VAL A 80 -0.69 -12.43 -0.26
C VAL A 80 -0.02 -13.64 -0.92
N ALA A 81 1.22 -13.48 -1.37
CA ALA A 81 2.04 -14.60 -1.83
C ALA A 81 3.48 -14.40 -1.35
N ALA A 82 4.08 -15.46 -0.83
CA ALA A 82 5.50 -15.49 -0.54
C ALA A 82 6.19 -16.32 -1.63
N THR A 83 7.30 -15.83 -2.16
CA THR A 83 8.15 -16.57 -3.09
C THR A 83 9.55 -16.75 -2.49
N ASN A 84 10.18 -17.87 -2.80
CA ASN A 84 11.53 -18.18 -2.35
C ASN A 84 12.54 -17.15 -2.89
N LEU A 85 13.47 -16.66 -2.06
CA LEU A 85 14.43 -15.63 -2.48
C LEU A 85 15.45 -16.11 -3.53
N ASP A 86 15.75 -17.41 -3.55
CA ASP A 86 16.75 -18.01 -4.43
C ASP A 86 16.17 -18.41 -5.79
N GLU A 87 14.98 -19.00 -5.78
CA GLU A 87 14.33 -19.61 -6.96
C GLU A 87 13.00 -18.96 -7.36
N GLY A 88 12.53 -18.00 -6.57
CA GLY A 88 11.25 -17.32 -6.77
C GLY A 88 11.33 -16.05 -7.59
N VAL A 89 10.15 -15.45 -7.76
CA VAL A 89 9.93 -14.29 -8.62
C VAL A 89 9.38 -13.09 -7.86
N ILE A 90 9.59 -11.90 -8.42
CA ILE A 90 8.92 -10.67 -8.04
C ILE A 90 7.99 -10.22 -9.17
N SER A 91 6.80 -9.74 -8.82
CA SER A 91 5.78 -9.29 -9.77
C SER A 91 5.19 -7.95 -9.33
N PRO A 92 5.17 -6.91 -10.18
CA PRO A 92 4.59 -5.62 -9.83
C PRO A 92 3.09 -5.69 -9.57
N GLY A 93 2.38 -6.59 -10.27
CA GLY A 93 0.95 -6.82 -10.04
C GLY A 93 0.64 -7.33 -8.64
N GLY A 94 1.59 -8.02 -7.98
CA GLY A 94 1.45 -8.50 -6.60
C GLY A 94 1.68 -7.44 -5.53
N VAL A 95 2.28 -6.30 -5.91
CA VAL A 95 2.46 -5.13 -5.03
C VAL A 95 1.37 -4.09 -5.29
N GLY A 96 0.97 -3.91 -6.55
CA GLY A 96 -0.04 -2.97 -6.98
C GLY A 96 0.54 -1.69 -7.59
N TYR A 97 -0.33 -0.90 -8.23
CA TYR A 97 0.06 0.35 -8.89
C TYR A 97 0.46 1.44 -7.90
N ASP A 98 -0.34 1.64 -6.85
CA ASP A 98 0.00 2.61 -5.80
C ASP A 98 0.89 1.95 -4.75
N ILE A 99 2.18 1.86 -5.07
CA ILE A 99 3.20 1.24 -4.22
C ILE A 99 3.20 1.93 -2.85
N ASN A 100 3.10 1.13 -1.78
CA ASN A 100 3.00 1.63 -0.41
C ASN A 100 1.84 2.63 -0.23
N CYS A 101 0.72 2.44 -0.93
CA CYS A 101 -0.57 2.94 -0.43
C CYS A 101 -0.78 2.34 0.96
N GLY A 102 -1.05 3.20 1.93
CA GLY A 102 -1.05 2.77 3.32
C GLY A 102 -1.63 3.82 4.24
N VAL A 103 -1.76 3.43 5.49
CA VAL A 103 -2.43 4.23 6.51
C VAL A 103 -1.43 4.69 7.54
N ARG A 104 -1.58 5.93 8.00
CA ARG A 104 -0.99 6.41 9.24
C ARG A 104 -2.11 6.84 10.18
N LEU A 105 -2.03 6.39 11.43
CA LEU A 105 -2.86 6.85 12.53
C LEU A 105 -2.03 7.78 13.43
N ALA A 106 -2.48 9.02 13.62
CA ALA A 106 -1.91 9.94 14.58
C ALA A 106 -2.90 10.14 15.74
N THR A 107 -2.43 9.95 16.97
CA THR A 107 -3.24 10.15 18.18
C THR A 107 -3.14 11.58 18.68
N THR A 108 -4.16 12.03 19.41
CA THR A 108 -4.16 13.31 20.11
C THR A 108 -4.56 13.13 21.57
N ASN A 109 -4.34 14.14 22.40
CA ASN A 109 -4.87 14.18 23.76
C ASN A 109 -6.25 14.84 23.84
N LEU A 110 -6.92 15.07 22.69
CA LEU A 110 -8.19 15.76 22.61
C LEU A 110 -9.35 14.77 22.80
N GLU A 111 -10.38 15.23 23.50
CA GLU A 111 -11.66 14.53 23.62
C GLU A 111 -12.68 15.21 22.72
N TYR A 112 -13.49 14.43 22.01
CA TYR A 112 -14.51 14.93 21.08
C TYR A 112 -15.42 15.97 21.74
N GLU A 113 -15.92 15.70 22.94
CA GLU A 113 -16.83 16.60 23.66
C GLU A 113 -16.23 18.00 23.91
N LYS A 114 -14.90 18.11 24.03
CA LYS A 114 -14.19 19.37 24.25
C LYS A 114 -14.00 20.18 22.98
N ILE A 115 -13.96 19.53 21.81
CA ILE A 115 -13.66 20.19 20.53
C ILE A 115 -14.82 20.21 19.53
N LYS A 116 -15.95 19.55 19.83
CA LYS A 116 -17.07 19.36 18.88
C LYS A 116 -17.57 20.64 18.21
N ALA A 117 -17.54 21.77 18.92
CA ALA A 117 -17.95 23.07 18.38
C ALA A 117 -17.00 23.62 17.29
N ARG A 118 -15.76 23.11 17.22
CA ARG A 118 -14.70 23.56 16.32
C ARG A 118 -14.32 22.54 15.26
N VAL A 119 -14.94 21.36 15.26
CA VAL A 119 -14.65 20.30 14.27
C VAL A 119 -14.87 20.82 12.84
N SER A 120 -15.95 21.57 12.58
CA SER A 120 -16.20 22.12 11.24
C SER A 120 -15.10 23.11 10.80
N GLU A 121 -14.61 23.95 11.72
CA GLU A 121 -13.50 24.88 11.47
C GLU A 121 -12.21 24.11 11.18
N LEU A 122 -11.92 23.09 12.00
CA LEU A 122 -10.76 22.23 11.88
C LEU A 122 -10.73 21.50 10.52
N ILE A 123 -11.85 20.87 10.12
CA ILE A 123 -11.96 20.18 8.83
C ILE A 123 -11.76 21.16 7.66
N ALA A 124 -12.35 22.36 7.73
CA ALA A 124 -12.16 23.36 6.69
C ALA A 124 -10.70 23.81 6.56
N LYS A 125 -9.99 24.00 7.69
CA LYS A 125 -8.57 24.32 7.69
C LYS A 125 -7.70 23.16 7.18
N LEU A 126 -8.02 21.92 7.56
CA LEU A 126 -7.32 20.73 7.05
C LEU A 126 -7.47 20.59 5.53
N PHE A 127 -8.67 20.80 5.01
CA PHE A 127 -8.93 20.76 3.57
C PHE A 127 -8.12 21.81 2.79
N ASN A 128 -7.93 23.00 3.37
CA ASN A 128 -7.12 24.05 2.76
C ASN A 128 -5.60 23.76 2.85
N ALA A 129 -5.16 23.13 3.95
CA ALA A 129 -3.74 22.87 4.20
C ALA A 129 -3.22 21.62 3.48
N VAL A 130 -4.08 20.63 3.20
CA VAL A 130 -3.71 19.36 2.59
C VAL A 130 -4.37 19.21 1.21
N PRO A 131 -3.65 19.49 0.12
CA PRO A 131 -4.20 19.40 -1.23
C PRO A 131 -4.71 17.99 -1.57
N THR A 132 -5.91 17.95 -2.15
CA THR A 132 -6.60 16.73 -2.56
C THR A 132 -7.09 16.83 -3.99
N GLY A 133 -7.30 15.68 -4.65
CA GLY A 133 -7.72 15.56 -6.04
C GLY A 133 -6.63 15.10 -7.01
N VAL A 134 -7.05 14.78 -8.23
CA VAL A 134 -6.15 14.33 -9.31
C VAL A 134 -5.28 15.51 -9.77
N GLY A 135 -3.96 15.34 -9.69
CA GLY A 135 -3.02 16.38 -10.09
C GLY A 135 -2.85 17.51 -9.08
N ALA A 136 -3.41 17.38 -7.88
CA ALA A 136 -3.17 18.32 -6.79
C ALA A 136 -1.68 18.47 -6.49
N SER A 137 -1.27 19.70 -6.17
CA SER A 137 0.10 20.07 -5.85
C SER A 137 0.15 21.25 -4.88
N GLY A 138 1.35 21.71 -4.53
CA GLY A 138 1.55 22.93 -3.75
C GLY A 138 1.43 22.78 -2.24
N ALA A 139 1.40 21.56 -1.71
CA ALA A 139 1.47 21.31 -0.27
C ALA A 139 2.81 21.79 0.32
N ILE A 140 3.88 21.54 -0.43
CA ILE A 140 5.21 22.12 -0.22
C ILE A 140 5.74 22.66 -1.55
N LYS A 141 6.85 23.40 -1.50
CA LYS A 141 7.54 23.84 -2.72
C LYS A 141 7.93 22.63 -3.56
N LYS A 142 7.63 22.69 -4.86
CA LYS A 142 8.04 21.70 -5.86
C LYS A 142 9.50 21.29 -5.67
N LEU A 143 9.74 20.00 -5.56
CA LEU A 143 11.07 19.47 -5.29
C LEU A 143 11.95 19.55 -6.55
N SER A 144 13.22 19.86 -6.35
CA SER A 144 14.25 19.68 -7.37
C SER A 144 14.46 18.18 -7.62
N THR A 145 15.03 17.81 -8.78
CA THR A 145 15.40 16.41 -9.03
C THR A 145 16.33 15.87 -7.95
N THR A 146 17.27 16.69 -7.46
CA THR A 146 18.21 16.32 -6.39
C THR A 146 17.48 16.04 -5.07
N ASP A 147 16.51 16.87 -4.70
CA ASP A 147 15.78 16.66 -3.44
C ASP A 147 14.79 15.50 -3.55
N LEU A 148 14.15 15.32 -4.71
CA LEU A 148 13.33 14.13 -4.94
C LEU A 148 14.18 12.85 -4.85
N LYS A 149 15.40 12.82 -5.39
CA LYS A 149 16.34 11.68 -5.20
C LYS A 149 16.62 11.40 -3.72
N LYS A 150 16.74 12.44 -2.88
CA LYS A 150 16.89 12.26 -1.43
C LYS A 150 15.60 11.72 -0.80
N VAL A 151 14.43 12.19 -1.20
CA VAL A 151 13.14 11.62 -0.74
C VAL A 151 13.05 10.13 -1.07
N LEU A 152 13.42 9.74 -2.29
CA LEU A 152 13.41 8.35 -2.74
C LEU A 152 14.36 7.44 -1.96
N THR A 153 15.47 7.96 -1.44
CA THR A 153 16.48 7.17 -0.71
C THR A 153 16.35 7.27 0.82
N LYS A 154 15.78 8.36 1.34
CA LYS A 154 15.67 8.63 2.78
C LYS A 154 14.24 8.53 3.33
N GLY A 155 13.22 8.41 2.48
CA GLY A 155 11.82 8.32 2.92
C GLY A 155 11.42 9.38 3.95
N SER A 156 10.87 8.96 5.08
CA SER A 156 10.44 9.89 6.16
C SER A 156 11.59 10.66 6.80
N VAL A 157 12.83 10.14 6.76
CA VAL A 157 14.01 10.82 7.33
C VAL A 157 14.29 12.12 6.59
N TRP A 158 14.01 12.21 5.29
CA TRP A 158 14.12 13.49 4.57
C TRP A 158 13.18 14.55 5.17
N ALA A 159 11.95 14.19 5.51
CA ALA A 159 10.99 15.14 6.07
C ALA A 159 11.44 15.60 7.47
N LEU A 160 11.98 14.70 8.29
CA LEU A 160 12.62 15.06 9.56
C LEU A 160 13.77 16.06 9.38
N GLU A 161 14.68 15.81 8.43
CA GLU A 161 15.81 16.70 8.12
C GLU A 161 15.41 18.08 7.57
N ASN A 162 14.15 18.24 7.15
CA ASN A 162 13.60 19.48 6.60
C ASN A 162 12.51 20.09 7.50
N ASP A 163 12.52 19.78 8.81
CA ASP A 163 11.60 20.31 9.82
C ASP A 163 10.10 19.96 9.59
N LEU A 164 9.83 18.93 8.78
CA LEU A 164 8.49 18.41 8.46
C LEU A 164 8.16 17.13 9.25
N GLY A 165 8.81 16.92 10.40
CA GLY A 165 8.61 15.75 11.24
C GLY A 165 9.42 15.77 12.52
N SER A 166 9.25 14.74 13.34
CA SER A 166 10.02 14.49 14.56
C SER A 166 10.64 13.09 14.56
N SER A 167 11.64 12.86 15.41
CA SER A 167 12.27 11.55 15.52
C SER A 167 11.27 10.46 15.92
N SER A 168 10.34 10.76 16.82
CA SER A 168 9.29 9.81 17.20
C SER A 168 8.39 9.45 16.02
N ASP A 169 8.12 10.39 15.11
CA ASP A 169 7.30 10.09 13.93
C ASP A 169 7.94 9.00 13.05
N VAL A 170 9.27 9.04 12.95
CA VAL A 170 10.08 8.06 12.22
C VAL A 170 10.09 6.72 12.96
N ASP A 171 10.30 6.72 14.29
CA ASP A 171 10.37 5.50 15.11
C ASP A 171 9.08 4.67 15.09
N PHE A 172 7.92 5.34 14.99
CA PHE A 172 6.60 4.69 14.94
C PHE A 172 6.08 4.46 13.51
N THR A 173 6.96 4.52 12.50
CA THR A 173 6.63 4.17 11.13
C THR A 173 7.26 2.82 10.78
N GLU A 174 6.53 1.95 10.08
CA GLU A 174 7.08 0.71 9.52
C GLU A 174 8.39 0.98 8.76
N GLU A 175 9.41 0.11 8.95
CA GLU A 175 10.77 0.28 8.41
C GLU A 175 11.42 1.63 8.77
N SER A 176 10.99 2.26 9.86
CA SER A 176 11.35 3.65 10.19
C SER A 176 11.12 4.60 9.00
N GLY A 177 10.09 4.32 8.20
CA GLY A 177 9.71 5.05 7.01
C GLY A 177 10.76 5.07 5.90
N THR A 178 11.71 4.12 5.88
CA THR A 178 12.82 4.06 4.92
C THR A 178 13.31 2.65 4.61
N LEU A 179 13.10 2.18 3.39
CA LEU A 179 13.74 0.98 2.83
C LEU A 179 15.11 1.34 2.26
N LYS A 180 16.15 0.63 2.73
CA LYS A 180 17.57 1.01 2.56
C LYS A 180 18.16 0.73 1.18
N ASN A 181 17.59 -0.19 0.41
CA ASN A 181 18.11 -0.58 -0.91
C ASN A 181 17.36 0.12 -2.05
N ALA A 182 16.69 1.24 -1.75
CA ALA A 182 16.09 2.10 -2.75
C ALA A 182 17.18 2.71 -3.64
N ASP A 183 16.99 2.62 -4.96
CA ASP A 183 17.85 3.28 -5.94
C ASP A 183 17.00 4.23 -6.79
N ALA A 184 17.37 5.50 -6.78
CA ALA A 184 16.68 6.53 -7.52
C ALA A 184 17.08 6.57 -9.01
N GLU A 185 18.20 5.96 -9.39
CA GLU A 185 18.68 5.94 -10.78
C GLU A 185 17.89 4.96 -11.66
N VAL A 186 17.28 3.94 -11.06
CA VAL A 186 16.41 2.99 -11.76
C VAL A 186 14.95 3.48 -11.86
N VAL A 187 14.63 4.63 -11.26
CA VAL A 187 13.30 5.25 -11.36
C VAL A 187 13.25 6.17 -12.60
N SER A 188 12.24 5.96 -13.45
CA SER A 188 12.16 6.66 -14.74
C SER A 188 11.97 8.17 -14.59
N LYS A 189 12.45 8.93 -15.59
CA LYS A 189 12.23 10.39 -15.67
C LYS A 189 10.74 10.75 -15.58
N ARG A 190 9.86 9.95 -16.18
CA ARG A 190 8.41 10.16 -16.14
C ARG A 190 7.86 10.00 -14.73
N ALA A 191 8.36 9.04 -13.94
CA ALA A 191 7.97 8.86 -12.55
C ALA A 191 8.41 10.06 -11.70
N PHE A 192 9.63 10.58 -11.93
CA PHE A 192 10.11 11.83 -11.31
C PHE A 192 9.20 13.01 -11.64
N GLU A 193 8.89 13.24 -12.92
CA GLU A 193 8.03 14.35 -13.36
C GLU A 193 6.65 14.30 -12.71
N ARG A 194 6.08 13.09 -12.56
CA ARG A 194 4.77 12.90 -11.90
C ARG A 194 4.82 13.10 -10.39
N GLY A 195 5.92 12.74 -9.71
CA GLY A 195 6.05 12.84 -8.26
C GLY A 195 6.54 14.19 -7.73
N ALA A 196 7.30 14.96 -8.53
CA ALA A 196 8.04 16.14 -8.07
C ALA A 196 7.20 17.23 -7.40
N ASP A 197 5.91 17.31 -7.72
CA ASP A 197 4.99 18.33 -7.19
C ASP A 197 3.85 17.71 -6.35
N GLN A 198 3.95 16.43 -5.98
CA GLN A 198 2.88 15.69 -5.30
C GLN A 198 3.18 15.30 -3.86
N VAL A 199 4.36 15.62 -3.34
CA VAL A 199 4.68 15.43 -1.91
C VAL A 199 3.79 16.31 -1.05
N GLY A 200 3.20 15.73 0.00
CA GLY A 200 2.25 16.39 0.90
C GLY A 200 0.81 16.38 0.40
N THR A 201 0.47 15.59 -0.63
CA THR A 201 -0.89 15.57 -1.23
C THR A 201 -1.60 14.24 -1.00
N LEU A 202 -2.92 14.28 -0.81
CA LEU A 202 -3.73 13.08 -0.60
C LEU A 202 -3.93 12.30 -1.89
N GLY A 203 -4.39 12.99 -2.93
CA GLY A 203 -4.81 12.37 -4.17
C GLY A 203 -6.30 12.13 -4.32
N SER A 204 -6.65 11.02 -4.95
CA SER A 204 -8.03 10.67 -5.30
C SER A 204 -8.21 9.15 -5.10
N GLY A 205 -9.36 8.60 -5.48
CA GLY A 205 -9.73 7.22 -5.19
C GLY A 205 -10.18 7.07 -3.74
N ASN A 206 -9.67 6.05 -3.06
CA ASN A 206 -9.97 5.75 -1.66
C ASN A 206 -9.06 6.52 -0.65
N HIS A 207 -8.33 7.53 -1.11
CA HIS A 207 -7.43 8.32 -0.26
C HIS A 207 -8.16 9.43 0.48
N PHE A 208 -7.84 9.58 1.77
CA PHE A 208 -8.49 10.55 2.65
C PHE A 208 -7.57 10.99 3.80
N LEU A 209 -7.95 12.11 4.41
CA LEU A 209 -7.56 12.47 5.76
C LEU A 209 -8.85 12.59 6.56
N GLU A 210 -8.99 11.77 7.59
CA GLU A 210 -10.18 11.71 8.44
C GLU A 210 -9.81 12.09 9.89
N VAL A 211 -10.76 12.75 10.57
CA VAL A 211 -10.68 13.06 11.99
C VAL A 211 -11.75 12.23 12.68
N ASP A 212 -11.31 11.20 13.39
CA ASP A 212 -12.18 10.17 13.94
C ASP A 212 -12.29 10.27 15.45
N VAL A 213 -13.34 9.64 15.98
CA VAL A 213 -13.55 9.46 17.41
C VAL A 213 -13.42 7.98 17.75
N VAL A 214 -12.60 7.66 18.76
CA VAL A 214 -12.51 6.30 19.30
C VAL A 214 -13.80 5.98 20.07
N GLU A 215 -14.77 5.35 19.43
CA GLU A 215 -16.09 5.08 20.01
C GLU A 215 -16.09 3.90 21.01
N GLU A 216 -15.29 2.88 20.73
CA GLU A 216 -15.26 1.63 21.49
C GLU A 216 -13.83 1.07 21.64
N ILE A 217 -13.57 0.46 22.79
CA ILE A 217 -12.31 -0.22 23.11
C ILE A 217 -12.60 -1.70 23.37
N TYR A 218 -12.06 -2.56 22.51
CA TYR A 218 -12.26 -4.01 22.61
C TYR A 218 -11.20 -4.71 23.48
N ASP A 219 -9.96 -4.21 23.46
CA ASP A 219 -8.86 -4.67 24.31
C ASP A 219 -8.21 -3.47 25.00
N VAL A 220 -8.51 -3.32 26.29
CA VAL A 220 -8.05 -2.20 27.12
C VAL A 220 -6.52 -2.19 27.26
N LYS A 221 -5.89 -3.37 27.38
CA LYS A 221 -4.44 -3.44 27.62
C LYS A 221 -3.68 -3.02 26.38
N VAL A 222 -4.14 -3.42 25.19
CA VAL A 222 -3.53 -3.02 23.92
C VAL A 222 -3.79 -1.54 23.65
N ALA A 223 -5.01 -1.05 23.93
CA ALA A 223 -5.34 0.36 23.77
C ALA A 223 -4.45 1.27 24.63
N ASP A 224 -4.21 0.91 25.90
CA ASP A 224 -3.33 1.66 26.79
C ASP A 224 -1.90 1.76 26.24
N VAL A 225 -1.36 0.67 25.67
CA VAL A 225 -0.04 0.65 25.03
C VAL A 225 0.00 1.54 23.78
N PHE A 226 -1.08 1.60 23.00
CA PHE A 226 -1.21 2.45 21.83
C PHE A 226 -1.58 3.91 22.17
N GLY A 227 -1.84 4.22 23.44
CA GLY A 227 -2.31 5.54 23.87
C GLY A 227 -3.70 5.88 23.36
N LEU A 228 -4.57 4.88 23.24
CA LEU A 228 -5.96 5.01 22.78
C LEU A 228 -6.95 5.02 23.95
N PHE A 229 -7.93 5.93 23.93
CA PHE A 229 -9.00 5.96 24.92
C PHE A 229 -10.36 6.34 24.30
N LYS A 230 -11.46 5.89 24.92
CA LYS A 230 -12.81 6.17 24.42
C LYS A 230 -13.12 7.67 24.40
N GLY A 231 -13.64 8.17 23.29
CA GLY A 231 -13.93 9.58 23.04
C GLY A 231 -12.73 10.40 22.56
N GLN A 232 -11.55 9.79 22.41
CA GLN A 232 -10.36 10.43 21.88
C GLN A 232 -10.54 10.81 20.41
N ILE A 233 -9.98 11.95 20.04
CA ILE A 233 -9.84 12.36 18.65
C ILE A 233 -8.53 11.82 18.08
N VAL A 234 -8.62 11.16 16.93
CA VAL A 234 -7.49 10.63 16.18
C VAL A 234 -7.55 11.10 14.73
N ILE A 235 -6.43 11.01 14.02
CA ILE A 235 -6.34 11.39 12.61
C ILE A 235 -5.88 10.18 11.83
N GLN A 236 -6.65 9.80 10.81
CA GLN A 236 -6.25 8.78 9.84
C GLN A 236 -5.83 9.44 8.54
N ILE A 237 -4.66 9.05 8.03
CA ILE A 237 -4.14 9.51 6.75
C ILE A 237 -3.97 8.29 5.87
N HIS A 238 -4.80 8.18 4.83
CA HIS A 238 -4.75 7.13 3.84
C HIS A 238 -4.31 7.70 2.50
N THR A 239 -3.08 7.39 2.10
CA THR A 239 -2.52 7.76 0.80
C THR A 239 -1.28 6.91 0.50
N GLY A 240 -0.74 7.05 -0.70
CA GLY A 240 0.40 6.28 -1.18
C GLY A 240 1.47 7.11 -1.87
N SER A 241 2.11 6.47 -2.82
CA SER A 241 3.23 6.96 -3.63
C SER A 241 2.83 7.92 -4.75
N ARG A 242 1.52 8.21 -4.86
CA ARG A 242 0.95 9.15 -5.84
C ARG A 242 1.29 8.73 -7.27
N GLY A 243 1.45 9.70 -8.17
CA GLY A 243 1.77 9.43 -9.57
C GLY A 243 3.14 8.76 -9.77
N LEU A 244 4.05 8.84 -8.78
CA LEU A 244 5.39 8.28 -8.86
C LEU A 244 5.35 6.75 -8.83
N GLY A 245 4.78 6.14 -7.80
CA GLY A 245 4.75 4.67 -7.72
C GLY A 245 3.82 4.03 -8.76
N TYR A 246 2.73 4.72 -9.15
CA TYR A 246 1.94 4.30 -10.31
C TYR A 246 2.82 4.15 -11.55
N GLN A 247 3.67 5.15 -11.83
CA GLN A 247 4.52 5.13 -13.00
C GLN A 247 5.62 4.07 -12.89
N VAL A 248 6.20 3.88 -11.70
CA VAL A 248 7.14 2.78 -11.44
C VAL A 248 6.49 1.44 -11.75
N CYS A 249 5.28 1.18 -11.25
CA CYS A 249 4.57 -0.07 -11.55
C CYS A 249 4.30 -0.23 -13.05
N ASP A 250 3.78 0.80 -13.72
CA ASP A 250 3.50 0.78 -15.17
C ASP A 250 4.77 0.54 -16.03
N ASP A 251 5.89 1.13 -15.63
CA ASP A 251 7.17 0.97 -16.33
C ASP A 251 7.69 -0.47 -16.18
N TYR A 252 7.72 -0.98 -14.95
CA TYR A 252 8.25 -2.31 -14.67
C TYR A 252 7.32 -3.45 -15.09
N LEU A 253 6.01 -3.25 -15.16
CA LEU A 253 5.11 -4.25 -15.76
C LEU A 253 5.50 -4.59 -17.20
N LYS A 254 5.90 -3.58 -17.99
CA LYS A 254 6.35 -3.79 -19.38
C LYS A 254 7.69 -4.52 -19.43
N ILE A 255 8.63 -4.14 -18.57
CA ILE A 255 9.96 -4.77 -18.48
C ILE A 255 9.82 -6.23 -18.03
N LEU A 256 9.07 -6.47 -16.96
CA LEU A 256 8.93 -7.81 -16.38
C LEU A 256 8.06 -8.72 -17.24
N LEU A 257 7.16 -8.19 -18.07
CA LEU A 257 6.47 -8.99 -19.07
C LEU A 257 7.44 -9.52 -20.14
N GLN A 258 8.39 -8.70 -20.58
CA GLN A 258 9.46 -9.15 -21.49
C GLN A 258 10.39 -10.14 -20.79
N ALA A 259 10.74 -9.88 -19.52
CA ALA A 259 11.55 -10.79 -18.71
C ALA A 259 10.86 -12.15 -18.53
N SER A 260 9.55 -12.19 -18.29
CA SER A 260 8.79 -13.44 -18.17
C SER A 260 8.97 -14.33 -19.42
N ASN A 261 8.96 -13.72 -20.62
CA ASN A 261 9.22 -14.45 -21.86
C ASN A 261 10.68 -14.91 -21.97
N LYS A 262 11.65 -14.04 -21.62
CA LYS A 262 13.09 -14.35 -21.60
C LYS A 262 13.42 -15.54 -20.69
N TYR A 263 12.78 -15.62 -19.52
CA TYR A 263 12.96 -16.70 -18.55
C TYR A 263 12.03 -17.90 -18.79
N GLY A 264 11.22 -17.89 -19.85
CA GLY A 264 10.38 -19.02 -20.24
C GLY A 264 9.19 -19.29 -19.31
N PHE A 265 8.75 -18.30 -18.54
CA PHE A 265 7.62 -18.45 -17.63
C PHE A 265 6.30 -18.55 -18.39
N ARG A 266 5.56 -19.64 -18.14
CA ARG A 266 4.22 -19.86 -18.70
C ARG A 266 3.17 -19.37 -17.70
N LEU A 267 2.90 -18.07 -17.74
CA LEU A 267 1.93 -17.44 -16.85
C LEU A 267 0.49 -17.63 -17.38
N PRO A 268 -0.49 -17.97 -16.51
CA PRO A 268 -1.88 -18.11 -16.92
C PRO A 268 -2.54 -16.76 -17.26
N ASP A 269 -1.93 -15.65 -16.82
CA ASP A 269 -2.35 -14.29 -17.10
C ASP A 269 -1.10 -13.41 -17.34
N LYS A 270 -1.14 -12.54 -18.35
CA LYS A 270 -0.06 -11.59 -18.64
C LYS A 270 0.09 -10.53 -17.54
N GLN A 271 -0.97 -10.26 -16.78
CA GLN A 271 -0.94 -9.34 -15.65
C GLN A 271 -0.08 -9.86 -14.48
N LEU A 272 0.26 -11.17 -14.47
CA LEU A 272 1.23 -11.75 -13.54
C LEU A 272 2.69 -11.57 -13.95
N ALA A 273 2.98 -10.65 -14.88
CA ALA A 273 4.32 -10.33 -15.34
C ALA A 273 5.33 -10.30 -14.17
N CYS A 274 6.39 -11.10 -14.29
CA CYS A 274 7.35 -11.31 -13.22
C CYS A 274 8.77 -11.58 -13.75
N ALA A 275 9.76 -11.45 -12.88
CA ALA A 275 11.15 -11.85 -13.12
C ALA A 275 11.71 -12.59 -11.90
N PRO A 276 12.72 -13.46 -12.06
CA PRO A 276 13.45 -14.01 -10.90
C PRO A 276 13.93 -12.87 -10.00
N ILE A 277 13.79 -13.01 -8.68
CA ILE A 277 14.17 -11.96 -7.72
C ILE A 277 15.63 -11.52 -7.94
N LYS A 278 16.52 -12.49 -8.18
CA LYS A 278 17.96 -12.25 -8.39
C LYS A 278 18.34 -11.80 -9.80
N SER A 279 17.41 -11.68 -10.74
CA SER A 279 17.72 -11.14 -12.07
C SER A 279 17.94 -9.62 -11.99
N GLN A 280 18.59 -9.05 -13.01
CA GLN A 280 18.77 -7.60 -13.10
C GLN A 280 17.42 -6.88 -13.09
N GLU A 281 16.47 -7.36 -13.90
CA GLU A 281 15.12 -6.78 -13.98
C GLU A 281 14.37 -6.88 -12.64
N GLY A 282 14.54 -7.98 -11.91
CA GLY A 282 13.95 -8.19 -10.58
C GLY A 282 14.56 -7.27 -9.52
N GLN A 283 15.89 -7.13 -9.48
CA GLN A 283 16.59 -6.24 -8.56
C GLN A 283 16.30 -4.76 -8.86
N ASP A 284 16.27 -4.38 -10.14
CA ASP A 284 15.93 -3.02 -10.56
C ASP A 284 14.50 -2.67 -10.13
N TYR A 285 13.53 -3.56 -10.36
CA TYR A 285 12.16 -3.33 -9.89
C TYR A 285 12.09 -3.22 -8.37
N LEU A 286 12.78 -4.12 -7.65
CA LEU A 286 12.79 -4.11 -6.18
C LEU A 286 13.36 -2.79 -5.64
N ALA A 287 14.45 -2.28 -6.22
CA ALA A 287 15.04 -1.01 -5.83
C ALA A 287 14.14 0.19 -6.17
N ALA A 288 13.51 0.19 -7.35
CA ALA A 288 12.54 1.23 -7.75
C ALA A 288 11.27 1.21 -6.88
N MET A 289 10.78 0.02 -6.51
CA MET A 289 9.65 -0.17 -5.62
C MET A 289 9.96 0.36 -4.22
N GLN A 290 11.16 0.07 -3.69
CA GLN A 290 11.61 0.64 -2.42
C GLN A 290 11.70 2.17 -2.47
N ALA A 291 12.17 2.73 -3.58
CA ALA A 291 12.17 4.18 -3.80
C ALA A 291 10.76 4.78 -3.79
N ALA A 292 9.80 4.15 -4.47
CA ALA A 292 8.40 4.57 -4.44
C ALA A 292 7.76 4.42 -3.05
N ALA A 293 8.12 3.38 -2.30
CA ALA A 293 7.67 3.19 -0.93
C ALA A 293 8.20 4.30 0.00
N ASN A 294 9.48 4.66 -0.14
CA ASN A 294 10.09 5.78 0.57
C ASN A 294 9.38 7.11 0.26
N PHE A 295 9.02 7.35 -1.00
CA PHE A 295 8.21 8.50 -1.38
C PHE A 295 6.85 8.51 -0.65
N ALA A 296 6.16 7.37 -0.57
CA ALA A 296 4.86 7.28 0.09
C ALA A 296 4.93 7.56 1.60
N TRP A 297 5.94 7.02 2.30
CA TRP A 297 6.15 7.34 3.71
C TRP A 297 6.46 8.82 3.93
N ASN A 298 7.33 9.40 3.08
CA ASN A 298 7.60 10.84 3.11
C ASN A 298 6.33 11.66 2.89
N ASN A 299 5.49 11.27 1.91
CA ASN A 299 4.22 11.93 1.63
C ASN A 299 3.30 11.94 2.86
N ARG A 300 3.11 10.78 3.51
CA ARG A 300 2.31 10.68 4.75
C ARG A 300 2.93 11.49 5.89
N GLN A 301 4.26 11.54 5.99
CA GLN A 301 4.96 12.35 6.99
C GLN A 301 4.70 13.84 6.82
N VAL A 302 4.79 14.36 5.60
CA VAL A 302 4.50 15.77 5.30
C VAL A 302 3.03 16.08 5.57
N ILE A 303 2.08 15.22 5.16
CA ILE A 303 0.66 15.43 5.45
C ILE A 303 0.39 15.47 6.96
N MET A 304 1.01 14.57 7.73
CA MET A 304 0.84 14.57 9.18
C MET A 304 1.38 15.84 9.82
N HIS A 305 2.51 16.37 9.33
CA HIS A 305 3.04 17.65 9.80
C HIS A 305 2.06 18.80 9.50
N LEU A 306 1.54 18.89 8.28
CA LEU A 306 0.55 19.92 7.91
C LEU A 306 -0.71 19.83 8.76
N ALA A 307 -1.22 18.61 8.98
CA ALA A 307 -2.35 18.38 9.86
C ALA A 307 -2.06 18.82 11.30
N LYS A 308 -0.89 18.48 11.83
CA LYS A 308 -0.46 18.89 13.19
C LYS A 308 -0.43 20.41 13.35
N GLU A 309 0.06 21.15 12.36
CA GLU A 309 0.06 22.62 12.44
C GLU A 309 -1.37 23.19 12.45
N VAL A 310 -2.27 22.65 11.61
CA VAL A 310 -3.69 23.05 11.62
C VAL A 310 -4.35 22.79 12.99
N PHE A 311 -4.05 21.66 13.64
CA PHE A 311 -4.56 21.37 14.98
C PHE A 311 -4.03 22.34 16.05
N LYS A 312 -2.79 22.82 15.93
CA LYS A 312 -2.23 23.80 16.87
C LYS A 312 -2.82 25.19 16.69
N GLU A 313 -3.13 25.57 15.45
CA GLU A 313 -3.71 26.88 15.10
C GLU A 313 -5.22 26.98 15.33
N THR A 314 -5.90 25.84 15.40
CA THR A 314 -7.34 25.78 15.64
C THR A 314 -7.57 25.73 17.13
#